data_AF-A0A0N1G563-F1
#
_entry.id   AF-A0A0N1G563-F1
#
_cell.length_a   1.000
_cell.length_b   1.000
_cell.length_c   1.000
_cell.angle_alpha   90.00
_cell.angle_beta   90.00
_cell.angle_gamma   90.00
#
_symmetry.space_group_name_H-M   'P 1'
#
loop_
_entity.id
_entity.type
_entity.pdbx_description
1 polymer ?
#
loop_
_entity_poly.entity_id
_entity_poly.type
_entity_poly.pdbx_seq_one_letter_code
_entity_poly.pdbx_strand_id
1 'polypeptide(L)' 'MAHRIKAKLTAFFRTEAERGGASDPDLLARQLILVFDGAGARAGFGADTMTGRIAPTVVTLLEAAGVR' A
#
# COMPACT_ATOMS: atom_id res chain seq x y z
N MET A 1 11.55 -6.69 15.63
CA MET A 1 10.33 -5.87 15.80
C MET A 1 9.74 -5.43 14.46
N ALA A 2 10.47 -4.62 13.68
CA ALA A 2 9.99 -4.02 12.43
C ALA A 2 9.42 -5.02 11.41
N HIS A 3 10.08 -6.17 11.21
CA HIS A 3 9.60 -7.20 10.28
C HIS A 3 8.21 -7.75 10.65
N ARG A 4 7.92 -7.93 11.94
CA ARG A 4 6.58 -8.38 12.41
C ARG A 4 5.51 -7.32 12.21
N ILE A 5 5.86 -6.04 12.36
CA ILE A 5 4.93 -4.92 12.13
C ILE A 5 4.58 -4.85 10.65
N LYS A 6 5.57 -4.94 9.77
CA LYS A 6 5.34 -4.96 8.31
C LYS A 6 4.51 -6.16 7.87
N ALA A 7 4.80 -7.35 8.40
CA ALA A 7 3.99 -8.53 8.12
C ALA A 7 2.52 -8.37 8.54
N LYS A 8 2.26 -7.78 9.71
CA LYS A 8 0.89 -7.45 10.15
C LYS A 8 0.21 -6.43 9.24
N LEU A 9 0.95 -5.42 8.78
CA LEU A 9 0.43 -4.40 7.86
C LEU A 9 0.14 -4.97 6.47
N THR A 10 1.00 -5.86 5.96
CA THR A 10 0.74 -6.60 4.72
C THR A 10 -0.50 -7.48 4.86
N ALA A 11 -0.67 -8.18 5.99
CA ALA A 11 -1.86 -8.98 6.26
C ALA A 11 -3.13 -8.12 6.30
N PHE A 12 -3.05 -6.93 6.92
CA PHE A 12 -4.14 -5.95 6.89
C PHE A 12 -4.53 -5.56 5.46
N PHE A 13 -3.54 -5.17 4.63
CA PHE A 13 -3.83 -4.82 3.23
C PHE A 13 -4.45 -5.97 2.44
N ARG A 14 -4.03 -7.21 2.68
CA ARG A 14 -4.63 -8.39 2.06
C ARG A 14 -6.10 -8.53 2.46
N THR A 15 -6.42 -8.44 3.75
CA THR A 15 -7.80 -8.54 4.23
C THR A 15 -8.69 -7.46 3.63
N GLU A 16 -8.21 -6.23 3.54
CA GLU A 16 -8.98 -5.14 2.91
C GLU A 16 -9.11 -5.32 1.39
N ALA A 17 -8.07 -5.82 0.72
CA ALA A 17 -8.11 -6.16 -0.70
C ALA A 17 -9.15 -7.26 -1.00
N GLU A 18 -9.20 -8.31 -0.17
CA GLU A 18 -10.22 -9.36 -0.26
C GLU A 18 -11.63 -8.80 -0.06
N ARG A 19 -11.82 -7.94 0.96
CA ARG A 19 -13.11 -7.27 1.23
C ARG A 19 -13.56 -6.36 0.10
N GLY A 20 -12.61 -5.67 -0.54
CA GLY A 20 -12.84 -4.80 -1.68
C GLY A 20 -13.05 -5.55 -3.01
N GLY A 21 -12.96 -6.88 -3.02
CA GLY A 21 -13.17 -7.68 -4.23
C GLY A 21 -12.00 -7.61 -5.23
N ALA A 22 -10.79 -7.34 -4.75
CA ALA A 22 -9.60 -7.32 -5.61
C ALA A 22 -9.44 -8.64 -6.37
N SER A 23 -9.08 -8.55 -7.66
CA SER A 23 -8.85 -9.71 -8.53
C SER A 23 -7.69 -10.60 -8.07
N ASP A 24 -6.65 -9.98 -7.48
CA ASP A 24 -5.55 -10.65 -6.79
C ASP A 24 -5.21 -9.90 -5.49
N PRO A 25 -5.82 -10.29 -4.35
CA PRO A 25 -5.61 -9.63 -3.07
C PRO A 25 -4.17 -9.73 -2.54
N ASP A 26 -3.47 -10.82 -2.86
CA ASP A 26 -2.08 -11.03 -2.45
C ASP A 26 -1.14 -10.07 -3.19
N LEU A 27 -1.34 -9.90 -4.50
CA LEU A 27 -0.58 -8.94 -5.30
C LEU A 27 -0.84 -7.51 -4.83
N LEU A 28 -2.11 -7.12 -4.66
CA LEU A 28 -2.46 -5.77 -4.20
C LEU A 28 -1.83 -5.46 -2.83
N ALA A 29 -1.87 -6.41 -1.89
CA ALA A 29 -1.24 -6.24 -0.58
C ALA A 29 0.28 -5.99 -0.66
N ARG A 30 0.98 -6.70 -1.56
CA ARG A 30 2.42 -6.52 -1.81
C ARG A 30 2.73 -5.17 -2.44
N GLN A 31 1.88 -4.68 -3.33
CA GLN A 31 2.04 -3.36 -3.95
C GLN A 31 1.82 -2.25 -2.91
N LEU A 32 0.80 -2.36 -2.07
CA LEU A 32 0.49 -1.37 -1.04
C LEU A 32 1.59 -1.27 0.04
N ILE A 33 2.17 -2.40 0.48
CA ILE A 33 3.30 -2.35 1.43
C ILE A 33 4.56 -1.74 0.79
N LEU A 34 4.80 -1.95 -0.51
CA LEU A 34 5.91 -1.32 -1.24
C LEU A 34 5.73 0.21 -1.31
N VAL A 35 4.52 0.69 -1.59
CA VAL A 35 4.19 2.12 -1.58
C VAL A 35 4.38 2.73 -0.19
N PHE A 36 3.89 2.04 0.85
CA PHE A 36 4.06 2.45 2.25
C PHE A 36 5.54 2.57 2.63
N ASP A 37 6.35 1.56 2.32
CA ASP A 37 7.78 1.55 2.60
C ASP A 37 8.52 2.67 1.86
N GLY A 38 8.21 2.87 0.56
CA GLY A 38 8.82 3.93 -0.24
C GLY A 38 8.43 5.33 0.22
N ALA A 39 7.18 5.53 0.64
CA ALA A 39 6.73 6.80 1.20
C ALA A 39 7.42 7.11 2.54
N GLY A 40 7.47 6.13 3.45
CA GLY A 40 8.15 6.29 4.74
C GLY A 40 9.64 6.58 4.60
N ALA A 41 10.32 5.92 3.65
CA ALA A 41 11.72 6.20 3.36
C ALA A 41 11.93 7.65 2.88
N ARG A 42 11.15 8.11 1.88
CA ARG A 42 11.29 9.48 1.34
C ARG A 42 10.95 10.58 2.34
N ALA A 43 9.91 10.38 3.16
CA ALA A 43 9.55 11.31 4.22
C ALA A 43 10.61 11.38 5.32
N GLY A 44 11.20 10.23 5.70
CA GLY A 44 12.24 10.15 6.72
C GLY A 44 13.55 10.87 6.36
N PHE A 45 13.83 11.05 5.06
CA PHE A 45 14.98 11.81 4.56
C PHE A 45 14.65 13.27 4.22
N GLY A 46 13.43 13.75 4.50
CA GLY A 46 13.00 15.11 4.16
C GLY A 46 13.00 15.41 2.65
N ALA A 47 13.06 14.37 1.82
CA ALA A 47 13.21 14.50 0.37
C ALA A 47 11.90 14.93 -0.31
N ASP A 48 10.76 14.73 0.36
CA ASP A 48 9.45 15.07 -0.18
C ASP A 48 8.43 15.18 0.96
N THR A 49 7.56 16.19 0.93
CA THR A 49 6.41 16.29 1.83
C THR A 49 5.28 15.35 1.45
N MET A 50 5.36 14.67 0.29
CA MET A 50 4.48 13.62 -0.23
C MET A 50 2.99 14.01 -0.37
N THR A 51 2.63 15.25 -0.01
CA THR A 51 1.28 15.79 -0.06
C THR A 51 0.77 15.77 -1.50
N GLY A 52 -0.31 15.03 -1.74
CA GLY A 52 -0.96 14.94 -3.05
C GLY A 52 -0.40 13.90 -4.02
N ARG A 53 0.72 13.22 -3.73
CA ARG A 53 1.31 12.21 -4.64
C ARG A 53 0.93 10.75 -4.30
N ILE A 54 0.73 10.44 -3.02
CA ILE A 54 0.41 9.06 -2.59
C ILE A 54 -1.01 8.65 -3.01
N ALA A 55 -1.98 9.54 -2.83
CA ALA A 55 -3.38 9.21 -3.10
C ALA A 55 -3.63 8.79 -4.56
N PRO A 56 -3.14 9.50 -5.60
CA PRO A 56 -3.27 9.05 -6.98
C PRO A 56 -2.63 7.68 -7.24
N THR A 57 -1.44 7.42 -6.68
CA THR A 57 -0.78 6.11 -6.83
C THR A 57 -1.63 4.98 -6.22
N VAL A 58 -2.18 5.19 -5.03
CA VAL A 58 -3.03 4.19 -4.36
C VAL A 58 -4.32 3.99 -5.16
N VAL A 59 -4.97 5.06 -5.62
CA VAL A 59 -6.18 4.97 -6.45
C VAL A 59 -5.92 4.14 -7.71
N THR A 60 -4.84 4.40 -8.44
CA THR A 60 -4.48 3.62 -9.64
C THR A 60 -4.29 2.13 -9.33
N LEU A 61 -3.67 1.78 -8.20
CA LEU A 61 -3.50 0.38 -7.80
C LEU A 61 -4.83 -0.30 -7.46
N LEU A 62 -5.71 0.40 -6.74
CA LEU A 62 -7.04 -0.11 -6.39
C LEU A 62 -7.90 -0.33 -7.64
N GLU A 63 -7.93 0.64 -8.56
CA GLU A 63 -8.64 0.52 -9.84
C GLU A 63 -8.12 -0.64 -10.69
N ALA A 64 -6.79 -0.77 -10.80
CA ALA A 64 -6.15 -1.87 -11.54
C ALA A 64 -6.44 -3.24 -10.92
N ALA A 65 -6.64 -3.31 -9.60
CA ALA A 65 -7.05 -4.51 -8.90
C ALA A 65 -8.56 -4.78 -8.97
N GLY A 66 -9.36 -3.87 -9.53
CA GLY A 66 -10.81 -3.99 -9.63
C GLY A 66 -11.57 -3.66 -8.34
N VAL A 67 -10.91 -3.02 -7.37
CA VAL A 67 -11.55 -2.52 -6.14
C VAL A 67 -12.36 -1.26 -6.48
N ARG A 68 -13.59 -1.19 -5.99
CA ARG A 68 -14.53 -0.07 -6.19
C ARG A 68 -14.97 0.54 -4.87
#